data_AF-G0NR75-F1
#
_entry.id   AF-G0NR75-F1
#
_cell.length_a   1.000
_cell.length_b   1.000
_cell.length_c   1.000
_cell.angle_alpha   90.00
_cell.angle_beta   90.00
_cell.angle_gamma   90.00
#
_symmetry.space_group_name_H-M   'P 1'
#
loop_
_entity.id
_entity.type
_entity.pdbx_description
1 polymer ?
#
loop_
_entity_poly.entity_id
_entity_poly.type
_entity_poly.pdbx_seq_one_letter_code
_entity_poly.pdbx_strand_id
1 'polypeptide(L)'
;MNITLPPVSYSIGIWSPQKYIWMMIMFIHLPPRLAFLTLYRRLFLISAPKSEWYARINYVYMLTLWAEPFGLILVSVVDINGGFILHALGFAIWIICFNFNMLFNILLHHFGGCRDVHDRMETTWRIKCVIFLVGYFCAISTPITYPYFTAHCSSYAYNLFSLAELIEVGCNSVFYAIAYFEFPKTRITIGIKSVQRNLNELDKSKTQMAPALPHKDAV
;
A
#
# COMPACT_ATOMS: atom_id res chain seq x y z
N MET A 1 21.83 -2.69 31.58
CA MET A 1 20.91 -3.00 30.47
C MET A 1 21.62 -2.63 29.17
N ASN A 2 21.91 -3.61 28.31
CA ASN A 2 22.47 -3.32 26.98
C ASN A 2 21.30 -3.07 26.01
N ILE A 3 20.78 -1.84 26.02
CA ILE A 3 19.82 -1.37 25.01
C ILE A 3 20.64 -0.86 23.83
N THR A 4 20.48 -1.50 22.67
CA THR A 4 21.34 -1.28 21.50
C THR A 4 20.71 -0.34 20.48
N LEU A 5 19.38 -0.33 20.39
CA LEU A 5 18.62 0.44 19.39
C LEU A 5 17.34 0.98 20.05
N PRO A 6 17.01 2.28 19.85
CA PRO A 6 15.72 2.80 20.22
C PRO A 6 14.65 2.45 19.18
N PRO A 7 13.42 2.13 19.61
CA PRO A 7 12.28 1.87 18.73
C PRO A 7 11.99 3.07 17.83
N VAL A 8 11.48 2.78 16.64
CA VAL A 8 11.15 3.82 15.65
C VAL A 8 10.10 4.75 16.22
N SER A 9 9.10 4.19 16.92
CA SER A 9 8.05 4.94 17.60
C SER A 9 8.61 6.01 18.55
N TYR A 10 9.65 5.72 19.32
CA TYR A 10 10.29 6.71 20.20
C TYR A 10 11.06 7.78 19.40
N SER A 11 11.75 7.35 18.35
CA SER A 11 12.53 8.25 17.49
C SER A 11 11.65 9.27 16.78
N ILE A 12 10.46 8.87 16.32
CA ILE A 12 9.51 9.77 15.63
C ILE A 12 8.57 10.50 16.60
N GLY A 13 8.32 9.95 17.78
CA GLY A 13 7.40 10.52 18.76
C GLY A 13 8.00 11.67 19.56
N ILE A 14 9.25 11.51 20.03
CA ILE A 14 9.83 12.34 21.09
C ILE A 14 11.06 13.12 20.61
N TRP A 15 11.93 12.49 19.81
CA TRP A 15 13.28 13.00 19.60
C TRP A 15 13.37 14.03 18.47
N SER A 16 13.95 15.19 18.79
CA SER A 16 14.29 16.24 17.84
C SER A 16 15.80 16.19 17.52
N PRO A 17 16.22 16.30 16.24
CA PRO A 17 15.44 16.69 15.07
C PRO A 17 14.74 15.56 14.31
N GLN A 18 14.90 14.30 14.72
CA GLN A 18 14.47 13.10 14.00
C GLN A 18 12.97 13.11 13.64
N LYS A 19 12.12 13.49 14.60
CA LYS A 19 10.67 13.68 14.40
C LYS A 19 10.34 14.61 13.24
N TYR A 20 11.01 15.75 13.14
CA TYR A 20 10.75 16.73 12.08
C TYR A 20 11.22 16.24 10.73
N ILE A 21 12.37 15.56 10.68
CA ILE A 21 12.88 14.92 9.46
C ILE A 21 11.89 13.85 8.99
N TRP A 22 11.38 13.03 9.90
CA TRP A 22 10.37 12.01 9.61
C TRP A 22 9.08 12.64 9.06
N MET A 23 8.57 13.70 9.68
CA MET A 23 7.38 14.41 9.18
C MET A 23 7.58 14.98 7.77
N MET A 24 8.76 15.54 7.47
CA MET A 24 9.07 16.02 6.12
C MET A 24 9.08 14.87 5.10
N ILE A 25 9.68 13.74 5.44
CA ILE A 25 9.67 12.53 4.60
C ILE A 25 8.23 12.08 4.35
N MET A 26 7.41 12.02 5.40
CA MET A 26 5.99 11.65 5.29
C MET A 26 5.21 12.61 4.38
N PHE A 27 5.44 13.92 4.48
CA PHE A 27 4.80 14.91 3.62
C PHE A 27 5.16 14.74 2.14
N ILE A 28 6.42 14.41 1.84
CA ILE A 28 6.89 14.17 0.47
C ILE A 28 6.33 12.85 -0.09
N HIS A 29 6.22 11.81 0.73
CA HIS A 29 5.86 10.47 0.27
C HIS A 29 4.36 10.18 0.29
N LEU A 30 3.56 10.95 1.04
CA LEU A 30 2.11 10.75 1.10
C LEU A 30 1.43 10.94 -0.27
N PRO A 31 1.70 11.98 -1.07
CA PRO A 31 1.05 12.13 -2.38
C PRO A 31 1.39 10.98 -3.37
N PRO A 32 2.65 10.54 -3.53
CA PRO A 32 2.97 9.34 -4.30
C PRO A 32 2.26 8.08 -3.81
N ARG A 33 2.12 7.90 -2.49
CA ARG A 33 1.34 6.78 -1.92
C ARG A 33 -0.13 6.87 -2.32
N LEU A 34 -0.75 8.05 -2.28
CA LEU A 34 -2.13 8.22 -2.77
C LEU A 34 -2.27 7.93 -4.27
N ALA A 35 -1.27 8.25 -5.09
CA ALA A 35 -1.24 7.88 -6.50
C ALA A 35 -1.18 6.34 -6.68
N PHE A 36 -0.37 5.64 -5.88
CA PHE A 36 -0.30 4.17 -5.85
C PHE A 36 -1.69 3.55 -5.65
N LEU A 37 -2.50 4.08 -4.73
CA LEU A 37 -3.87 3.59 -4.49
C LEU A 37 -4.70 3.57 -5.79
N THR A 38 -4.62 4.64 -6.58
CA THR A 38 -5.37 4.76 -7.82
C THR A 38 -4.88 3.78 -8.89
N LEU A 39 -3.57 3.51 -8.97
CA LEU A 39 -2.97 2.60 -9.94
C LEU A 39 -3.39 1.16 -9.68
N TYR A 40 -3.22 0.66 -8.46
CA TYR A 40 -3.60 -0.73 -8.14
C TYR A 40 -5.10 -0.96 -8.21
N ARG A 41 -5.91 0.04 -7.83
CA ARG A 41 -7.35 -0.01 -8.02
C ARG A 41 -7.69 -0.25 -9.49
N ARG A 42 -7.06 0.49 -10.40
CA ARG A 42 -7.29 0.33 -11.84
C ARG A 42 -6.79 -1.01 -12.35
N LEU A 43 -5.58 -1.42 -11.95
CA LEU A 43 -4.99 -2.70 -12.34
C LEU A 43 -5.94 -3.87 -11.99
N PHE A 44 -6.35 -3.99 -10.73
CA PHE A 44 -7.17 -5.11 -10.29
C PHE A 44 -8.61 -5.04 -10.79
N LEU A 45 -9.14 -3.85 -11.11
CA LEU A 45 -10.45 -3.76 -11.78
C LEU A 45 -10.40 -4.23 -13.24
N ILE A 46 -9.30 -3.96 -13.96
CA ILE A 46 -9.13 -4.41 -15.35
C ILE A 46 -8.83 -5.91 -15.39
N SER A 47 -7.99 -6.38 -14.49
CA SER A 47 -7.59 -7.79 -14.39
C SER A 47 -8.61 -8.67 -13.66
N ALA A 48 -9.76 -8.13 -13.24
CA ALA A 48 -10.72 -8.85 -12.42
C ALA A 48 -11.30 -10.07 -13.17
N PRO A 49 -11.03 -11.32 -12.74
CA PRO A 49 -11.79 -12.46 -13.21
C PRO A 49 -13.26 -12.32 -12.81
N LYS A 50 -14.17 -13.06 -13.49
CA LYS A 50 -15.62 -13.08 -13.19
C LYS A 50 -15.97 -13.66 -11.80
N SER A 51 -14.99 -13.83 -10.91
CA SER A 51 -15.18 -14.42 -9.59
C SER A 51 -15.59 -13.37 -8.58
N GLU A 52 -16.73 -13.60 -7.92
CA GLU A 52 -17.24 -12.79 -6.81
C GLU A 52 -16.23 -12.69 -5.65
N TRP A 53 -15.45 -13.75 -5.41
CA TRP A 53 -14.42 -13.75 -4.38
C TRP A 53 -13.31 -12.74 -4.67
N TYR A 54 -12.91 -12.63 -5.94
CA TYR A 54 -11.91 -11.65 -6.35
C TYR A 54 -12.41 -10.22 -6.13
N ALA A 55 -13.67 -9.95 -6.49
CA ALA A 55 -14.28 -8.64 -6.26
C ALA A 55 -14.35 -8.27 -4.78
N ARG A 56 -14.71 -9.21 -3.90
CA ARG A 56 -14.72 -9.02 -2.44
C ARG A 56 -13.33 -8.74 -1.87
N ILE A 57 -12.33 -9.54 -2.26
CA ILE A 57 -10.94 -9.33 -1.82
C ILE A 57 -10.43 -7.97 -2.30
N ASN A 58 -10.71 -7.58 -3.55
CA ASN A 58 -10.33 -6.27 -4.07
C ASN A 58 -11.01 -5.13 -3.30
N TYR A 59 -12.28 -5.29 -2.90
CA TYR A 59 -12.97 -4.30 -2.06
C TYR A 59 -12.31 -4.14 -0.68
N VAL A 60 -12.03 -5.24 0.01
CA VAL A 60 -11.35 -5.20 1.32
C VAL A 60 -9.94 -4.62 1.17
N TYR A 61 -9.21 -5.02 0.12
CA TYR A 61 -7.91 -4.45 -0.21
C TYR A 61 -7.97 -2.94 -0.39
N MET A 62 -8.98 -2.40 -1.08
CA MET A 62 -9.13 -0.95 -1.21
C MET A 62 -9.33 -0.27 0.15
N LEU A 63 -10.12 -0.86 1.05
CA LEU A 63 -10.32 -0.30 2.40
C LEU A 63 -9.01 -0.29 3.19
N THR A 64 -8.26 -1.38 3.19
CA THR A 64 -6.98 -1.47 3.90
C THR A 64 -5.91 -0.56 3.28
N LEU A 65 -5.96 -0.33 1.96
CA LEU A 65 -5.04 0.59 1.27
C LEU A 65 -5.27 2.05 1.65
N TRP A 66 -6.52 2.43 1.93
CA TRP A 66 -6.86 3.75 2.47
C TRP A 66 -6.57 3.85 3.97
N ALA A 67 -6.83 2.80 4.74
CA ALA A 67 -6.65 2.81 6.20
C ALA A 67 -5.17 2.85 6.62
N GLU A 68 -4.28 2.18 5.90
CA GLU A 68 -2.84 2.14 6.21
C GLU A 68 -2.18 3.53 6.31
N PRO A 69 -2.32 4.45 5.34
CA PRO A 69 -1.74 5.79 5.47
C PRO A 69 -2.37 6.61 6.60
N PHE A 70 -3.65 6.39 6.96
CA PHE A 70 -4.24 7.05 8.13
C PHE A 70 -3.59 6.58 9.44
N GLY A 71 -3.37 5.28 9.59
CA GLY A 71 -2.62 4.74 10.73
C GLY A 71 -1.20 5.31 10.80
N LEU A 72 -0.52 5.38 9.64
CA LEU A 72 0.84 5.91 9.54
C LEU A 72 0.92 7.41 9.90
N ILE A 73 -0.08 8.20 9.49
CA ILE A 73 -0.17 9.62 9.88
C ILE A 73 -0.44 9.72 11.39
N LEU A 74 -1.36 8.92 11.92
CA LEU A 74 -1.72 8.96 13.33
C LEU A 74 -0.51 8.67 14.23
N VAL A 75 0.26 7.61 13.93
CA VAL A 75 1.48 7.28 14.69
C VAL A 75 2.59 8.34 14.52
N SER A 76 2.63 9.04 13.38
CA SER A 76 3.65 10.05 13.10
C SER A 76 3.36 11.41 13.76
N VAL A 77 2.09 11.78 13.88
CA VAL A 77 1.67 13.10 14.40
C VAL A 77 1.47 13.06 15.92
N VAL A 78 0.93 11.97 16.45
CA VAL A 78 0.66 11.84 17.89
C VAL A 78 1.96 11.56 18.62
N ASP A 79 2.35 12.52 19.46
CA ASP A 79 3.48 12.36 20.37
C ASP A 79 3.17 11.29 21.43
N ILE A 80 4.15 10.43 21.74
CA ILE A 80 4.05 9.42 22.78
C ILE A 80 3.70 10.05 24.14
N ASN A 81 4.26 11.23 24.45
CA ASN A 81 3.98 11.93 25.71
C ASN A 81 2.58 12.56 25.72
N GLY A 82 2.06 12.95 24.55
CA GLY A 82 0.75 13.59 24.41
C GLY A 82 -0.42 12.61 24.38
N GLY A 83 -0.16 11.33 24.11
CA GLY A 83 -1.21 10.31 24.03
C GLY A 83 -0.69 8.95 23.58
N PHE A 84 0.00 8.23 24.47
CA PHE A 84 0.55 6.90 24.20
C PHE A 84 -0.49 5.93 23.60
N ILE A 85 -1.72 5.91 24.13
CA ILE A 85 -2.79 5.02 23.65
C ILE A 85 -3.12 5.31 22.19
N LEU A 86 -3.26 6.57 21.81
CA LEU A 86 -3.56 6.97 20.43
C LEU A 86 -2.39 6.65 19.50
N HIS A 87 -1.16 6.84 19.96
CA HIS A 87 0.04 6.46 19.21
C HIS A 87 0.10 4.94 18.96
N ALA A 88 -0.12 4.13 20.02
CA ALA A 88 -0.16 2.68 19.92
C ALA A 88 -1.30 2.17 19.03
N LEU A 89 -2.47 2.82 19.07
CA LEU A 89 -3.58 2.53 18.15
C LEU A 89 -3.21 2.87 16.71
N GLY A 90 -2.55 4.01 16.45
CA GLY A 90 -2.04 4.36 15.12
C GLY A 90 -1.05 3.34 14.59
N PHE A 91 -0.12 2.92 15.43
CA PHE A 91 0.83 1.84 15.13
C PHE A 91 0.11 0.53 14.79
N ALA A 92 -0.86 0.12 15.60
CA ALA A 92 -1.65 -1.10 15.38
C ALA A 92 -2.50 -1.04 14.09
N ILE A 93 -3.13 0.09 13.79
CA ILE A 93 -3.88 0.25 12.54
C ILE A 93 -2.93 0.16 11.35
N TRP A 94 -1.79 0.85 11.41
CA TRP A 94 -0.80 0.85 10.35
C TRP A 94 -0.25 -0.54 10.05
N ILE A 95 0.27 -1.24 11.07
CA ILE A 95 0.90 -2.56 10.93
C ILE A 95 -0.10 -3.63 10.43
N ILE A 96 -1.34 -3.62 10.94
CA ILE A 96 -2.39 -4.55 10.52
C ILE A 96 -2.76 -4.28 9.06
N CYS A 97 -3.10 -3.02 8.72
CA CYS A 97 -3.48 -2.67 7.36
C CYS A 97 -2.35 -2.93 6.37
N PHE A 98 -1.10 -2.64 6.75
CA PHE A 98 0.08 -2.91 5.92
C PHE A 98 0.23 -4.41 5.59
N ASN A 99 0.12 -5.29 6.60
CA ASN A 99 0.24 -6.73 6.39
C ASN A 99 -0.90 -7.28 5.50
N PHE A 100 -2.14 -6.82 5.73
CA PHE A 100 -3.27 -7.18 4.87
C PHE A 100 -3.12 -6.63 3.45
N ASN A 101 -2.60 -5.41 3.28
CA ASN A 101 -2.30 -4.84 1.97
C ASN A 101 -1.30 -5.71 1.21
N MET A 102 -0.22 -6.15 1.85
CA MET A 102 0.73 -7.07 1.22
C MET A 102 0.09 -8.41 0.87
N LEU A 103 -0.64 -9.03 1.80
CA LEU A 103 -1.33 -10.30 1.57
C LEU A 103 -2.29 -10.22 0.38
N PHE A 104 -3.20 -9.26 0.39
CA PHE A 104 -4.17 -9.10 -0.69
C PHE A 104 -3.50 -8.74 -2.00
N ASN A 105 -2.44 -7.93 -2.00
CA ASN A 105 -1.69 -7.63 -3.21
C ASN A 105 -1.10 -8.91 -3.82
N ILE A 106 -0.48 -9.79 -3.01
CA ILE A 106 0.05 -11.08 -3.45
C ILE A 106 -1.06 -11.96 -4.05
N LEU A 107 -2.21 -12.07 -3.36
CA LEU A 107 -3.34 -12.88 -3.82
C LEU A 107 -3.96 -12.34 -5.11
N LEU A 108 -4.18 -11.02 -5.19
CA LEU A 108 -4.79 -10.38 -6.37
C LEU A 108 -3.88 -10.44 -7.59
N HIS A 109 -2.56 -10.34 -7.41
CA HIS A 109 -1.60 -10.53 -8.51
C HIS A 109 -1.58 -11.97 -9.01
N HIS A 110 -1.68 -12.95 -8.11
CA HIS A 110 -1.71 -14.37 -8.47
C HIS A 110 -3.03 -14.74 -9.17
N PHE A 111 -4.17 -14.49 -8.54
CA PHE A 111 -5.48 -14.87 -9.09
C PHE A 111 -5.96 -13.98 -10.23
N GLY A 112 -5.47 -12.74 -10.32
CA GLY A 112 -5.77 -11.84 -11.42
C GLY A 112 -4.94 -12.09 -12.68
N GLY A 113 -4.06 -13.11 -12.69
CA GLY A 113 -3.18 -13.42 -13.83
C GLY A 113 -2.16 -12.33 -14.17
N CYS A 114 -2.06 -11.26 -13.36
CA CYS A 114 -1.15 -10.14 -13.59
C CYS A 114 0.32 -10.56 -13.53
N ARG A 115 0.58 -11.63 -12.77
CA ARG A 115 1.89 -12.24 -12.60
C ARG A 115 2.49 -12.79 -13.88
N ASP A 116 1.65 -13.39 -14.73
CA ASP A 116 2.12 -14.13 -15.91
C ASP A 116 2.29 -13.23 -17.15
N VAL A 117 2.06 -11.91 -17.01
CA VAL A 117 2.15 -10.93 -18.11
C VAL A 117 3.61 -10.60 -18.46
N HIS A 118 4.50 -10.55 -17.46
CA HIS A 118 5.90 -10.16 -17.67
C HIS A 118 6.80 -10.75 -16.57
N ASP A 119 8.01 -11.20 -16.92
CA ASP A 119 8.97 -11.81 -15.96
C ASP A 119 9.30 -10.90 -14.75
N ARG A 120 9.22 -9.59 -14.95
CA ARG A 120 9.37 -8.61 -13.87
C ARG A 120 8.27 -8.73 -12.83
N MET A 121 7.03 -8.98 -13.24
CA MET A 121 5.88 -9.14 -12.34
C MET A 121 6.04 -10.37 -11.45
N GLU A 122 6.55 -11.47 -12.02
CA GLU A 122 6.88 -12.67 -11.25
C GLU A 122 8.00 -12.38 -10.22
N THR A 123 9.04 -11.64 -10.63
CA THR A 123 10.15 -11.29 -9.74
C THR A 123 9.67 -10.38 -8.59
N THR A 124 8.89 -9.34 -8.89
CA THR A 124 8.35 -8.43 -7.87
C THR A 124 7.37 -9.14 -6.95
N TRP A 125 6.57 -10.07 -7.47
CA TRP A 125 5.68 -10.92 -6.69
C TRP A 125 6.44 -11.79 -5.69
N ARG A 126 7.53 -12.45 -6.11
CA ARG A 126 8.39 -13.24 -5.20
C ARG A 126 9.00 -12.40 -4.09
N ILE A 127 9.50 -11.20 -4.42
CA ILE A 127 10.04 -10.27 -3.42
C ILE A 127 8.94 -9.88 -2.43
N LYS A 128 7.73 -9.56 -2.90
CA LYS A 128 6.58 -9.27 -2.03
C LYS A 128 6.23 -10.43 -1.09
N CYS A 129 6.29 -11.68 -1.56
CA CYS A 129 6.08 -12.85 -0.72
C CYS A 129 7.11 -12.94 0.42
N VAL A 130 8.39 -12.71 0.13
CA VAL A 130 9.45 -12.71 1.15
C VAL A 130 9.24 -11.58 2.17
N ILE A 131 8.97 -10.36 1.68
CA ILE A 131 8.70 -9.20 2.53
C ILE A 131 7.46 -9.43 3.41
N PHE A 132 6.40 -10.03 2.86
CA PHE A 132 5.20 -10.39 3.62
C PHE A 132 5.51 -11.38 4.74
N LEU A 133 6.25 -12.45 4.46
CA LEU A 133 6.61 -13.43 5.48
C LEU A 133 7.43 -12.78 6.61
N VAL A 134 8.45 -11.99 6.26
CA VAL A 134 9.28 -11.29 7.25
C VAL A 134 8.44 -10.29 8.07
N GLY A 135 7.65 -9.46 7.38
CA GLY A 135 6.78 -8.46 8.01
C GLY A 135 5.71 -9.07 8.90
N TYR A 136 5.13 -10.22 8.51
CA TYR A 136 4.12 -10.93 9.29
C TYR A 136 4.68 -11.44 10.63
N PHE A 137 5.87 -12.04 10.62
CA PHE A 137 6.50 -12.49 11.86
C PHE A 137 6.91 -11.32 12.76
N CYS A 138 7.40 -10.22 12.19
CA CYS A 138 7.64 -8.99 12.94
C CYS A 138 6.34 -8.48 13.57
N ALA A 139 5.23 -8.51 12.82
CA ALA A 139 3.96 -7.94 13.27
C ALA A 139 3.29 -8.72 14.39
N ILE A 140 3.50 -10.03 14.43
CA ILE A 140 3.05 -10.84 15.57
C ILE A 140 3.97 -10.65 16.77
N SER A 141 5.26 -10.40 16.54
CA SER A 141 6.22 -10.22 17.63
C SER A 141 6.00 -8.92 18.41
N THR A 142 5.57 -7.83 17.76
CA THR A 142 5.41 -6.51 18.40
C THR A 142 4.37 -6.47 19.53
N PRO A 143 3.13 -7.01 19.40
CA PRO A 143 2.15 -7.04 20.49
C PRO A 143 2.52 -8.00 21.64
N ILE A 144 3.53 -8.86 21.47
CA ILE A 144 4.02 -9.76 22.53
C ILE A 144 5.19 -9.11 23.26
N THR A 145 6.17 -8.61 22.51
CA THR A 145 7.45 -8.12 23.03
C THR A 145 7.32 -6.81 23.80
N TYR A 146 6.46 -5.88 23.35
CA TYR A 146 6.28 -4.61 24.04
C TYR A 146 5.60 -4.77 25.41
N PRO A 147 4.45 -5.45 25.56
CA PRO A 147 3.86 -5.68 26.88
C PRO A 147 4.79 -6.49 27.80
N TYR A 148 5.49 -7.49 27.25
CA TYR A 148 6.47 -8.27 28.03
C TYR A 148 7.61 -7.38 28.55
N PHE A 149 8.13 -6.46 27.73
CA PHE A 149 9.09 -5.45 28.18
C PHE A 149 8.51 -4.58 29.31
N THR A 150 7.28 -4.09 29.17
CA THR A 150 6.67 -3.25 30.22
C THR A 150 6.44 -3.99 31.54
N ALA A 151 6.13 -5.30 31.49
CA ALA A 151 5.88 -6.11 32.68
C ALA A 151 7.16 -6.62 33.36
N HIS A 152 8.17 -7.01 32.58
CA HIS A 152 9.37 -7.69 33.10
C HIS A 152 10.66 -6.87 33.00
N CYS A 153 10.61 -5.66 32.42
CA CYS A 153 11.76 -4.79 32.20
C CYS A 153 12.94 -5.48 31.47
N SER A 154 12.63 -6.43 30.58
CA SER A 154 13.63 -7.20 29.85
C SER A 154 14.21 -6.41 28.68
N SER A 155 15.52 -6.15 28.72
CA SER A 155 16.23 -5.48 27.62
C SER A 155 16.18 -6.26 26.30
N TYR A 156 16.11 -7.59 26.36
CA TYR A 156 16.00 -8.43 25.17
C TYR A 156 14.67 -8.18 24.44
N ALA A 157 13.56 -8.16 25.18
CA ALA A 157 12.24 -7.90 24.61
C ALA A 157 12.14 -6.50 24.01
N TYR A 158 12.77 -5.50 24.65
CA TYR A 158 12.86 -4.15 24.11
C TYR A 158 13.62 -4.09 22.78
N ASN A 159 14.80 -4.70 22.71
CA ASN A 159 15.60 -4.73 21.48
C ASN A 159 14.88 -5.49 20.35
N LEU A 160 14.18 -6.58 20.68
CA LEU A 160 13.40 -7.34 19.70
C LEU A 160 12.22 -6.53 19.16
N PHE A 161 11.48 -5.84 20.03
CA PHE A 161 10.43 -4.89 19.62
C PHE A 161 10.99 -3.80 18.70
N SER A 162 12.10 -3.17 19.11
CA SER A 162 12.74 -2.10 18.35
C SER A 162 13.24 -2.56 16.97
N LEU A 163 13.77 -3.79 16.89
CA LEU A 163 14.21 -4.37 15.62
C LEU A 163 13.02 -4.70 14.70
N ALA A 164 11.95 -5.25 15.27
CA ALA A 164 10.73 -5.56 14.51
C ALA A 164 10.12 -4.29 13.89
N GLU A 165 9.99 -3.20 14.65
CA GLU A 165 9.51 -1.92 14.11
C GLU A 165 10.37 -1.41 12.96
N LEU A 166 11.70 -1.49 13.11
CA LEU A 166 12.63 -1.04 12.08
C LEU A 166 12.48 -1.85 10.78
N ILE A 167 12.37 -3.18 10.91
CA ILE A 167 12.16 -4.08 9.78
C ILE A 167 10.83 -3.76 9.10
N GLU A 168 9.75 -3.54 9.85
CA GLU A 168 8.43 -3.25 9.29
C GLU A 168 8.37 -1.96 8.51
N VAL A 169 8.98 -0.89 9.04
CA VAL A 169 9.10 0.39 8.32
C VAL A 169 9.89 0.20 7.03
N GLY A 170 10.96 -0.60 7.07
CA GLY A 170 11.73 -0.99 5.89
C GLY A 170 10.89 -1.76 4.87
N CYS A 171 10.21 -2.82 5.30
CA CYS A 171 9.32 -3.63 4.48
C CYS A 171 8.23 -2.78 3.82
N ASN A 172 7.61 -1.86 4.57
CA ASN A 172 6.60 -0.93 4.06
C ASN A 172 7.18 -0.03 2.96
N SER A 173 8.36 0.53 3.19
CA SER A 173 9.05 1.38 2.23
C SER A 173 9.39 0.63 0.94
N VAL A 174 9.92 -0.60 1.07
CA VAL A 174 10.25 -1.45 -0.09
C VAL A 174 8.99 -1.86 -0.85
N PHE A 175 7.90 -2.20 -0.16
CA PHE A 175 6.62 -2.54 -0.81
C PHE A 175 6.12 -1.42 -1.73
N TYR A 176 6.15 -0.17 -1.26
CA TYR A 176 5.77 0.98 -2.07
C TYR A 176 6.80 1.30 -3.16
N ALA A 177 8.09 1.07 -2.92
CA ALA A 177 9.14 1.25 -3.93
C ALA A 177 9.01 0.24 -5.08
N ILE A 178 8.58 -1.00 -4.81
CA ILE A 178 8.36 -2.04 -5.82
C ILE A 178 7.38 -1.57 -6.90
N ALA A 179 6.36 -0.79 -6.54
CA ALA A 179 5.38 -0.25 -7.47
C ALA A 179 5.99 0.49 -8.66
N TYR A 180 7.10 1.20 -8.42
CA TYR A 180 7.83 1.91 -9.47
C TYR A 180 8.37 0.96 -10.53
N PHE A 181 8.79 -0.24 -10.14
CA PHE A 181 9.25 -1.27 -11.06
C PHE A 181 8.09 -1.98 -11.76
N GLU A 182 6.91 -2.05 -11.11
CA GLU A 182 5.74 -2.72 -11.66
C GLU A 182 4.99 -1.90 -12.72
N PHE A 183 5.05 -0.57 -12.63
CA PHE A 183 4.40 0.35 -13.56
C PHE A 183 5.41 1.20 -14.34
N PRO A 184 6.33 0.58 -15.12
CA PRO A 184 7.29 1.34 -15.89
C PRO A 184 6.55 2.10 -17.00
N LYS A 185 6.71 3.43 -17.02
CA LYS A 185 6.16 4.33 -18.06
C LYS A 185 4.63 4.49 -18.05
N THR A 186 3.94 4.18 -16.96
CA THR A 186 2.50 4.45 -16.83
C THR A 186 2.23 5.96 -16.84
N ARG A 187 1.33 6.42 -17.72
CA ARG A 187 0.89 7.81 -17.79
C ARG A 187 -0.45 7.97 -17.09
N ILE A 188 -0.55 8.93 -16.17
CA ILE A 188 -1.81 9.30 -15.53
C ILE A 188 -2.43 10.40 -16.38
N THR A 189 -3.54 10.10 -17.06
CA THR A 189 -4.31 11.09 -17.82
C THR A 189 -5.50 11.56 -16.97
N ILE A 190 -5.54 12.85 -16.67
CA ILE A 190 -6.66 13.45 -15.94
C ILE A 190 -7.70 13.94 -16.97
N GLY A 191 -8.81 13.21 -17.08
CA GLY A 191 -9.92 13.57 -17.97
C GLY A 191 -11.05 14.27 -17.21
N ILE A 192 -11.56 15.38 -17.75
CA ILE A 192 -12.77 16.04 -17.23
C ILE A 192 -13.99 15.27 -17.75
N LYS A 193 -14.79 14.68 -16.85
CA LYS A 193 -15.96 13.85 -17.21
C LYS A 193 -16.95 14.56 -18.16
N SER A 194 -17.14 15.87 -18.02
CA SER A 194 -18.04 16.65 -18.89
C SER A 194 -17.57 16.65 -20.34
N VAL A 195 -16.26 16.78 -20.57
CA VAL A 195 -15.65 16.77 -21.90
C VAL A 195 -15.71 15.37 -22.51
N GLN A 196 -15.44 14.32 -21.72
CA GLN A 196 -15.51 12.94 -22.22
C GLN A 196 -16.91 12.53 -22.67
N ARG A 197 -17.95 12.94 -21.92
CA ARG A 197 -19.34 12.67 -22.30
C ARG A 197 -19.69 13.35 -23.62
N ASN A 198 -19.32 14.62 -23.77
CA ASN A 198 -19.60 15.39 -24.98
C ASN A 198 -18.86 14.81 -26.21
N LEU A 199 -17.62 14.32 -26.03
CA LEU A 199 -16.88 13.63 -27.09
C LEU A 199 -17.55 12.32 -27.50
N ASN A 200 -18.01 11.51 -26.53
CA ASN A 200 -18.69 10.25 -26.82
C ASN A 200 -20.05 10.47 -27.53
N GLU A 201 -20.78 11.52 -27.18
CA GLU A 201 -22.02 11.93 -27.86
C GLU A 201 -21.74 12.41 -29.30
N LEU A 202 -20.67 13.19 -29.50
CA LEU A 202 -20.23 13.63 -30.83
C LEU A 202 -19.84 12.45 -31.72
N ASP A 203 -19.11 11.47 -31.18
CA ASP A 203 -18.65 10.31 -31.92
C ASP A 203 -19.84 9.45 -32.38
N LYS A 204 -20.81 9.20 -31.48
CA LYS A 204 -22.10 8.55 -31.83
C LYS A 204 -22.85 9.28 -32.95
N SER A 205 -22.90 10.62 -32.90
CA SER A 205 -23.56 11.41 -33.94
C SER A 205 -22.88 11.28 -35.31
N LYS A 206 -21.54 11.17 -35.34
CA LYS A 206 -20.77 10.94 -36.57
C LYS A 206 -20.95 9.53 -37.11
N THR A 207 -21.01 8.51 -36.24
CA THR A 207 -21.25 7.12 -36.69
C THR A 207 -22.66 6.95 -37.27
N GLN A 208 -23.65 7.69 -36.77
CA GLN A 208 -25.02 7.70 -37.33
C GLN A 208 -25.12 8.47 -38.66
N MET A 209 -24.22 9.41 -38.94
CA MET A 209 -24.20 10.18 -40.20
C MET A 209 -23.31 9.56 -41.28
N ALA A 210 -22.53 8.52 -40.99
CA ALA A 210 -21.71 7.83 -41.99
C ALA A 210 -22.61 6.93 -42.87
N PRO A 211 -22.77 7.20 -44.18
CA PRO A 211 -23.54 6.34 -45.05
C PRO A 211 -22.82 4.98 -45.18
N ALA A 212 -23.59 3.90 -45.05
CA ALA A 212 -23.09 2.55 -45.30
C ALA A 212 -22.53 2.49 -46.73
N LEU A 213 -21.22 2.23 -46.85
CA LEU A 213 -20.61 1.96 -48.15
C LEU A 213 -21.32 0.75 -48.76
N PRO A 214 -21.89 0.86 -49.98
CA PRO A 214 -22.59 -0.24 -50.60
C PRO A 214 -21.63 -1.41 -50.81
N HIS A 215 -22.04 -2.58 -50.32
CA HIS A 215 -21.41 -3.86 -50.59
C HIS A 215 -21.42 -4.05 -52.12
N LYS A 216 -20.24 -4.01 -52.75
CA LYS A 216 -20.10 -4.41 -54.15
C LYS A 216 -20.22 -5.94 -54.19
N ASP A 217 -21.42 -6.41 -54.50
CA ASP A 217 -21.63 -7.78 -54.94
C ASP A 217 -20.94 -7.93 -56.30
N ALA A 218 -19.80 -8.63 -56.31
CA ALA A 218 -19.10 -9.03 -57.51
C ALA A 218 -19.58 -10.43 -57.90
N VAL A 219 -20.17 -10.48 -59.10
CA VAL A 219 -20.54 -11.64 -59.92
C VAL A 219 -19.40 -12.64 -60.06
#